data_AF-A0A1G3BCD9-F1
#
_entry.id   AF-A0A1G3BCD9-F1
#
_cell.length_a   1.000
_cell.length_b   1.000
_cell.length_c   1.000
_cell.angle_alpha   90.00
_cell.angle_beta   90.00
_cell.angle_gamma   90.00
#
_symmetry.space_group_name_H-M   'P 1'
#
loop_
_entity.id
_entity.type
_entity.pdbx_description
1 polymer ?
#
loop_
_entity_poly.entity_id
_entity_poly.type
_entity_poly.pdbx_seq_one_letter_code
_entity_poly.pdbx_strand_id
1 'polypeptide(L)'
;MGSLAEPLKKEYIKKYGIHKWEQHLKKINDLWTGIEERLNQRDLCYNHVKVYQDGLPVCGKELEIVRDIANSGGRNHQLLLKLIQHGATLMGTEDPALLIKEYQLIKDATTRKNAEKGTDGRANYLAERDVFIANRIDTTLKDGETGILFLGMLHKADEKLPSDVVIDYLIYHLPFKDAVGEKKNI
;
A
#
# COMPACT_ATOMS: atom_id res chain seq x y z
N MET A 1 8.14 -2.96 -5.59
CA MET A 1 8.68 -1.79 -6.32
C MET A 1 10.10 -1.45 -5.85
N GLY A 2 11.14 -2.07 -6.43
CA GLY A 2 12.55 -1.84 -6.04
C GLY A 2 13.35 -0.92 -6.98
N SER A 3 12.90 -0.69 -8.22
CA SER A 3 13.68 0.08 -9.22
C SER A 3 13.54 1.61 -9.10
N LEU A 4 12.57 2.11 -8.32
CA LEU A 4 12.34 3.54 -8.10
C LEU A 4 13.08 4.09 -6.87
N ALA A 5 13.55 3.25 -5.96
CA ALA A 5 14.15 3.69 -4.69
C ALA A 5 15.52 4.35 -4.88
N GLU A 6 16.39 3.81 -5.73
CA GLU A 6 17.74 4.34 -5.97
C GLU A 6 17.76 5.65 -6.78
N PRO A 7 16.96 5.81 -7.86
CA PRO A 7 16.81 7.10 -8.53
C PRO A 7 16.27 8.18 -7.59
N LEU A 8 15.24 7.85 -6.79
CA LEU A 8 14.61 8.78 -5.86
C LEU A 8 15.58 9.20 -4.75
N LYS A 9 16.36 8.26 -4.21
CA LYS A 9 17.44 8.52 -3.24
C LYS A 9 18.50 9.46 -3.82
N LYS A 10 18.98 9.21 -5.04
CA LYS A 10 19.97 10.07 -5.70
C LYS A 10 19.44 11.48 -5.95
N GLU A 11 18.19 11.60 -6.38
CA GLU A 11 17.55 12.90 -6.61
C GLU A 11 17.31 13.65 -5.30
N TYR A 12 16.86 12.97 -4.25
CA TYR A 12 16.63 13.55 -2.94
C TYR A 12 17.94 14.01 -2.28
N ILE A 13 19.00 13.19 -2.33
CA ILE A 13 20.32 13.55 -1.81
C ILE A 13 20.88 14.74 -2.59
N LYS A 14 20.74 14.76 -3.92
CA LYS A 14 21.19 15.89 -4.75
C LYS A 14 20.47 17.19 -4.39
N LYS A 15 19.18 17.12 -4.03
CA LYS A 15 18.34 18.29 -3.74
C LYS A 15 18.43 18.76 -2.28
N TYR A 16 18.58 17.84 -1.33
CA TYR A 16 18.41 18.11 0.10
C TYR A 16 19.59 17.67 0.97
N GLY A 17 20.55 16.93 0.41
CA GLY A 17 21.72 16.41 1.13
C GLY A 17 21.46 15.09 1.86
N ILE A 18 22.55 14.37 2.16
CA ILE A 18 22.54 13.05 2.81
C ILE A 18 21.91 13.11 4.20
N HIS A 19 22.19 14.16 4.98
CA HIS A 19 21.66 14.28 6.34
C HIS A 19 20.12 14.40 6.36
N LYS A 20 19.52 15.13 5.42
CA LYS A 20 18.05 15.20 5.30
C LYS A 20 17.44 13.89 4.83
N TRP A 21 18.17 13.13 4.00
CA TRP A 21 17.76 11.78 3.59
C TRP A 21 17.72 10.82 4.79
N GLU A 22 18.75 10.83 5.65
CA GLU A 22 18.77 10.03 6.88
C GLU A 22 17.65 10.41 7.84
N GLN A 23 17.40 11.71 8.05
CA GLN A 23 16.27 12.18 8.85
C GLN A 23 14.91 11.74 8.26
N HIS A 24 14.78 11.76 6.93
CA HIS A 24 13.58 11.28 6.24
C HIS A 24 13.36 9.79 6.44
N LEU A 25 14.41 8.97 6.30
CA LEU A 25 14.35 7.53 6.58
C LEU A 25 14.01 7.24 8.05
N LYS A 26 14.55 8.03 8.98
CA LYS A 26 14.20 7.91 10.40
C LYS A 26 12.70 8.15 10.63
N LYS A 27 12.14 9.22 10.07
CA LYS A 27 10.69 9.49 10.18
C LYS A 27 9.82 8.38 9.60
N ILE A 28 10.23 7.79 8.47
CA ILE A 28 9.53 6.64 7.89
C ILE A 28 9.60 5.43 8.83
N ASN A 29 10.77 5.17 9.43
CA ASN A 29 10.92 4.07 10.38
C ASN A 29 10.09 4.27 11.65
N ASP A 30 10.05 5.49 12.18
CA ASP A 30 9.25 5.85 13.34
C ASP A 30 7.76 5.69 13.04
N LEU A 31 7.31 6.05 11.83
CA LEU A 31 5.94 5.83 11.37
C LEU A 31 5.57 4.34 11.41
N TRP A 32 6.39 3.48 10.81
CA TRP A 32 6.11 2.04 10.79
C TRP A 32 6.13 1.43 12.19
N THR A 33 7.01 1.93 13.07
CA THR A 33 7.06 1.50 14.47
C THR A 33 5.77 1.90 15.21
N GLY A 34 5.30 3.13 15.04
CA GLY A 34 4.05 3.59 15.66
C GLY A 34 2.82 2.83 15.14
N ILE A 35 2.78 2.46 13.85
CA ILE A 35 1.73 1.60 13.30
C ILE A 35 1.75 0.23 13.97
N GLU A 36 2.94 -0.39 14.09
CA GLU A 36 3.11 -1.68 14.74
C GLU A 36 2.65 -1.65 16.20
N GLU A 37 3.05 -0.63 16.97
CA GLU A 37 2.63 -0.46 18.36
C GLU A 37 1.12 -0.32 18.51
N ARG A 38 0.46 0.46 17.65
CA ARG A 38 -0.99 0.63 17.68
C ARG A 38 -1.74 -0.65 17.29
N LEU A 39 -1.20 -1.43 16.37
CA LEU A 39 -1.76 -2.74 16.03
C LEU A 39 -1.64 -3.69 17.23
N ASN A 40 -0.50 -3.71 17.92
CA ASN A 40 -0.29 -4.55 19.10
C ASN A 40 -1.14 -4.14 20.32
N GLN A 41 -1.56 -2.87 20.39
CA GLN A 41 -2.48 -2.38 21.42
C GLN A 41 -3.94 -2.77 21.17
N ARG A 42 -4.28 -3.17 19.94
CA ARG A 42 -5.60 -3.73 19.65
C ARG A 42 -5.59 -5.21 20.05
N ASP A 43 -6.60 -5.61 20.83
CA ASP A 43 -6.82 -7.01 21.20
C ASP A 43 -7.37 -7.80 20.00
N LEU A 44 -6.53 -7.99 18.98
CA LEU A 44 -6.90 -8.64 17.73
C LEU A 44 -6.71 -10.16 17.85
N CYS A 45 -7.76 -10.91 17.56
CA CYS A 45 -7.64 -12.34 17.33
C CYS A 45 -7.02 -12.59 15.95
N TYR A 46 -5.70 -12.63 15.85
CA TYR A 46 -4.97 -12.72 14.59
C TYR A 46 -5.39 -13.89 13.68
N ASN A 47 -5.87 -15.01 14.25
CA ASN A 47 -6.41 -16.13 13.46
C ASN A 47 -7.67 -15.78 12.65
N HIS A 48 -8.36 -14.69 13.01
CA HIS A 48 -9.51 -14.14 12.29
C HIS A 48 -9.18 -12.79 11.62
N VAL A 49 -7.89 -12.46 11.50
CA VAL A 49 -7.44 -11.24 10.83
C VAL A 49 -7.07 -11.55 9.38
N LYS A 50 -7.55 -10.71 8.46
CA LYS A 50 -7.14 -10.70 7.05
C LYS A 50 -6.34 -9.44 6.75
N VAL A 51 -5.16 -9.60 6.16
CA VAL A 51 -4.26 -8.49 5.85
C VAL A 51 -4.25 -8.27 4.34
N TYR A 52 -4.78 -7.12 3.94
CA TYR A 52 -4.90 -6.69 2.54
C TYR A 52 -3.77 -5.72 2.23
N GLN A 53 -2.92 -6.06 1.25
CA GLN A 53 -1.78 -5.23 0.86
C GLN A 53 -1.98 -4.69 -0.56
N ASP A 54 -2.06 -3.37 -0.69
CA ASP A 54 -2.05 -2.66 -1.97
C ASP A 54 -0.85 -3.06 -2.84
N GLY A 55 -1.11 -3.30 -4.13
CA GLY A 55 -0.13 -3.71 -5.14
C GLY A 55 0.35 -5.16 -5.04
N LEU A 56 -0.29 -5.99 -4.20
CA LEU A 56 0.02 -7.42 -4.10
C LEU A 56 -0.89 -8.24 -5.04
N PRO A 57 -0.34 -8.90 -6.09
CA PRO A 57 -1.15 -9.65 -7.05
C PRO A 57 -1.80 -10.89 -6.45
N VAL A 58 -3.05 -11.15 -6.82
CA VAL A 58 -3.73 -12.42 -6.54
C VAL A 58 -3.17 -13.50 -7.47
N CYS A 59 -2.18 -14.27 -7.02
CA CYS A 59 -1.42 -15.19 -7.88
C CYS A 59 -0.95 -16.49 -7.21
N GLY A 60 -1.31 -16.72 -5.95
CA GLY A 60 -0.87 -17.90 -5.18
C GLY A 60 0.60 -17.86 -4.73
N LYS A 61 1.32 -16.77 -5.05
CA LYS A 61 2.71 -16.51 -4.64
C LYS A 61 2.84 -15.25 -3.78
N GLU A 62 1.73 -14.80 -3.21
CA GLU A 62 1.65 -13.58 -2.41
C GLU A 62 2.69 -13.58 -1.29
N LEU A 63 2.80 -14.70 -0.56
CA LEU A 63 3.72 -14.83 0.55
C LEU A 63 5.19 -14.83 0.11
N GLU A 64 5.51 -15.43 -1.05
CA GLU A 64 6.87 -15.42 -1.62
C GLU A 64 7.27 -13.98 -1.97
N ILE A 65 6.38 -13.26 -2.66
CA ILE A 65 6.58 -11.85 -3.02
C ILE A 65 6.82 -10.99 -1.77
N VAL A 66 6.01 -11.19 -0.73
CA VAL A 66 6.16 -10.45 0.53
C VAL A 66 7.49 -10.76 1.20
N ARG A 67 7.92 -12.03 1.24
CA ARG A 67 9.20 -12.43 1.82
C ARG A 67 10.39 -11.80 1.09
N ASP A 68 10.39 -11.83 -0.23
CA ASP A 68 11.48 -11.28 -1.05
C ASP A 68 11.64 -9.76 -0.83
N ILE A 69 10.51 -9.04 -0.77
CA ILE A 69 10.53 -7.59 -0.54
C ILE A 69 10.93 -7.26 0.91
N ALA A 70 10.46 -8.05 1.89
CA ALA A 70 10.84 -7.88 3.29
C ALA A 70 12.36 -8.09 3.50
N ASN A 71 12.93 -9.11 2.85
CA ASN A 71 14.37 -9.41 2.86
C ASN A 71 15.19 -8.32 2.18
N SER A 72 14.61 -7.62 1.21
CA SER A 72 15.19 -6.45 0.56
C SER A 72 15.07 -5.15 1.39
N GLY A 73 14.55 -5.22 2.61
CA GLY A 73 14.44 -4.09 3.55
C GLY A 73 13.09 -3.35 3.53
N GLY A 74 12.06 -3.90 2.86
CA GLY A 74 10.73 -3.28 2.83
C GLY A 74 10.02 -3.34 4.18
N ARG A 75 10.05 -2.24 4.96
CA ARG A 75 9.45 -2.15 6.32
C ARG A 75 7.98 -2.56 6.38
N ASN A 76 7.18 -2.13 5.40
CA ASN A 76 5.78 -2.56 5.30
C ASN A 76 5.66 -4.09 5.21
N HIS A 77 6.47 -4.72 4.34
CA HIS A 77 6.43 -6.16 4.12
C HIS A 77 6.99 -6.94 5.31
N GLN A 78 7.93 -6.37 6.06
CA GLN A 78 8.37 -6.93 7.33
C GLN A 78 7.23 -6.93 8.36
N LEU A 79 6.42 -5.88 8.43
CA LEU A 79 5.22 -5.84 9.28
C LEU A 79 4.18 -6.86 8.83
N LEU A 80 3.94 -7.01 7.51
CA LEU A 80 3.06 -8.06 6.97
C LEU A 80 3.50 -9.45 7.45
N LEU A 81 4.81 -9.77 7.34
CA LEU A 81 5.33 -11.06 7.80
C LEU A 81 5.10 -11.27 9.31
N LYS A 82 5.26 -10.23 10.14
CA LYS A 82 4.96 -10.32 11.57
C LYS A 82 3.49 -10.64 11.80
N LEU A 83 2.56 -9.95 11.14
CA LEU A 83 1.12 -10.21 11.27
C LEU A 83 0.77 -11.66 10.88
N ILE A 84 1.36 -12.16 9.79
CA ILE A 84 1.18 -13.54 9.33
C ILE A 84 1.74 -14.54 10.35
N GLN A 85 2.90 -14.27 10.93
CA GLN A 85 3.48 -15.10 12.00
C GLN A 85 2.58 -15.19 13.24
N HIS A 86 1.78 -14.17 13.52
CA HIS A 86 0.81 -14.18 14.62
C HIS A 86 -0.51 -14.91 14.26
N GLY A 87 -0.68 -15.36 13.01
CA GLY A 87 -1.84 -16.13 12.56
C GLY A 87 -2.72 -15.43 11.52
N ALA A 88 -2.40 -14.19 11.14
CA ALA A 88 -3.18 -13.45 10.15
C ALA A 88 -3.05 -14.05 8.74
N THR A 89 -4.14 -13.98 7.96
CA THR A 89 -4.16 -14.45 6.58
C THR A 89 -3.81 -13.32 5.62
N LEU A 90 -2.80 -13.51 4.77
CA LEU A 90 -2.41 -12.55 3.74
C LEU A 90 -3.36 -12.62 2.53
N MET A 91 -3.78 -11.44 2.05
CA MET A 91 -4.70 -11.28 0.93
C MET A 91 -4.07 -10.40 -0.15
N GLY A 92 -3.95 -10.93 -1.37
CA GLY A 92 -3.66 -10.12 -2.56
C GLY A 92 -4.83 -9.21 -2.91
N THR A 93 -4.54 -8.03 -3.43
CA THR A 93 -5.52 -6.98 -3.75
C THR A 93 -5.33 -6.38 -5.14
N GLU A 94 -4.54 -7.03 -5.98
CA GLU A 94 -4.26 -6.56 -7.34
C GLU A 94 -4.60 -7.64 -8.34
N ASP A 95 -5.28 -7.25 -9.42
CA ASP A 95 -5.60 -8.14 -10.52
C ASP A 95 -4.35 -8.36 -11.40
N PRO A 96 -3.83 -9.59 -11.54
CA PRO A 96 -2.72 -9.88 -12.43
C PRO A 96 -2.96 -9.45 -13.87
N ALA A 97 -4.20 -9.50 -14.36
CA ALA A 97 -4.54 -9.09 -15.72
C ALA A 97 -4.38 -7.56 -15.88
N LEU A 98 -4.78 -6.78 -14.87
CA LEU A 98 -4.57 -5.33 -14.84
C LEU A 98 -3.09 -4.97 -14.83
N LEU A 99 -2.25 -5.69 -14.08
CA LEU A 99 -0.80 -5.48 -14.07
C LEU A 99 -0.14 -5.78 -15.42
N ILE A 100 -0.56 -6.87 -16.08
CA ILE A 100 -0.05 -7.22 -17.41
C ILE A 100 -0.45 -6.15 -18.44
N LYS A 101 -1.69 -5.65 -18.38
CA LYS A 101 -2.18 -4.57 -19.24
C LYS A 101 -1.37 -3.28 -19.05
N GLU A 102 -1.08 -2.88 -17.81
CA GLU A 102 -0.22 -1.72 -17.52
C GLU A 102 1.18 -1.90 -18.11
N TYR A 103 1.80 -3.06 -17.90
CA TYR A 103 3.11 -3.37 -18.46
C TYR A 103 3.13 -3.31 -19.99
N GLN A 104 2.10 -3.86 -20.65
CA GLN A 104 1.97 -3.81 -22.11
C GLN A 104 1.84 -2.37 -22.61
N LEU A 105 1.00 -1.54 -21.98
CA LEU A 105 0.82 -0.14 -22.35
C LEU A 105 2.13 0.66 -22.20
N ILE A 106 2.89 0.43 -21.12
CA ILE A 106 4.20 1.06 -20.92
C ILE A 106 5.19 0.61 -21.99
N LYS A 107 5.28 -0.70 -22.26
CA LYS A 107 6.18 -1.26 -23.27
C LYS A 107 5.87 -0.71 -24.67
N ASP A 108 4.60 -0.57 -25.01
CA ASP A 108 4.13 -0.03 -26.28
C ASP A 108 4.40 1.48 -26.40
N ALA A 109 4.24 2.24 -25.31
CA ALA A 109 4.59 3.67 -25.27
C ALA A 109 6.10 3.91 -25.33
N THR A 110 6.91 2.96 -24.84
CA THR A 110 8.38 3.06 -24.90
C THR A 110 8.92 2.70 -26.30
N THR A 111 8.20 1.84 -27.04
CA THR A 111 8.55 1.45 -28.43
C THR A 111 8.00 2.42 -29.48
N ARG A 112 6.87 3.09 -29.23
CA ARG A 112 6.33 4.15 -30.10
C ARG A 112 6.83 5.52 -29.62
N LYS A 113 7.75 6.13 -30.37
CA LYS A 113 8.36 7.45 -30.06
C LYS A 113 7.38 8.65 -29.97
N ASN A 114 6.08 8.46 -30.16
CA ASN A 114 5.04 9.45 -29.97
C ASN A 114 3.76 8.75 -29.51
N ALA A 115 3.52 8.70 -28.21
CA ALA A 115 2.18 8.47 -27.67
C ALA A 115 1.90 9.62 -26.71
N GLU A 116 0.92 10.44 -27.08
CA GLU A 116 0.40 11.52 -26.27
C GLU A 116 0.14 11.00 -24.85
N LYS A 117 0.64 11.73 -23.84
CA LYS A 117 0.40 11.43 -22.42
C LYS A 117 -1.08 11.72 -22.11
N GLY A 118 -1.96 10.79 -22.45
CA GLY A 118 -3.35 10.79 -22.02
C GLY A 118 -3.40 10.57 -20.51
N THR A 119 -3.71 11.62 -19.76
CA THR A 119 -3.89 11.59 -18.30
C THR A 119 -5.10 10.75 -17.87
N ASP A 120 -6.05 10.48 -18.77
CA ASP A 120 -7.29 9.72 -18.49
C ASP A 120 -7.05 8.25 -18.13
N GLY A 121 -6.05 7.60 -18.74
CA GLY A 121 -5.81 6.17 -18.50
C GLY A 121 -5.38 5.84 -17.07
N ARG A 122 -4.67 6.78 -16.42
CA ARG A 122 -4.09 6.55 -15.07
C ARG A 122 -5.10 6.75 -13.95
N ALA A 123 -5.99 7.74 -14.09
CA ALA A 123 -7.08 7.95 -13.15
C ALA A 123 -8.10 6.80 -13.23
N ASN A 124 -8.41 6.34 -14.44
CA ASN A 124 -9.31 5.21 -14.63
C ASN A 124 -8.72 3.90 -14.07
N TYR A 125 -7.41 3.67 -14.25
CA TYR A 125 -6.72 2.53 -13.69
C TYR A 125 -6.73 2.51 -12.15
N LEU A 126 -6.54 3.65 -11.50
CA LEU A 126 -6.60 3.72 -10.04
C LEU A 126 -8.00 3.40 -9.50
N ALA A 127 -9.04 3.90 -10.18
CA ALA A 127 -10.43 3.59 -9.83
C ALA A 127 -10.77 2.09 -10.05
N GLU A 128 -10.26 1.47 -11.12
CA GLU A 128 -10.41 0.02 -11.34
C GLU A 128 -9.75 -0.79 -10.20
N ARG A 129 -8.57 -0.35 -9.73
CA ARG A 129 -7.89 -0.97 -8.58
C ARG A 129 -8.68 -0.81 -7.28
N ASP A 130 -9.22 0.38 -7.02
CA ASP A 130 -10.07 0.63 -5.85
C ASP A 130 -11.30 -0.27 -5.82
N VAL A 131 -11.96 -0.45 -6.97
CA VAL A 131 -13.10 -1.37 -7.11
C VAL A 131 -12.67 -2.82 -6.87
N PHE A 132 -11.53 -3.24 -7.40
CA PHE A 132 -11.02 -4.59 -7.16
C PHE A 132 -10.71 -4.82 -5.67
N ILE A 133 -10.06 -3.87 -5.00
CA ILE A 133 -9.76 -3.94 -3.57
C ILE A 133 -11.05 -4.08 -2.76
N ALA A 134 -12.05 -3.23 -3.03
CA ALA A 134 -13.33 -3.26 -2.32
C ALA A 134 -14.07 -4.58 -2.53
N ASN A 135 -14.21 -5.04 -3.78
CA ASN A 135 -14.83 -6.33 -4.10
C ASN A 135 -14.06 -7.50 -3.45
N ARG A 136 -12.74 -7.40 -3.39
CA ARG A 136 -11.92 -8.43 -2.74
C ARG A 136 -12.20 -8.49 -1.25
N ILE A 137 -12.31 -7.34 -0.59
CA ILE A 137 -12.66 -7.28 0.84
C ILE A 137 -14.06 -7.84 1.06
N ASP A 138 -15.06 -7.35 0.32
CA ASP A 138 -16.45 -7.83 0.40
C ASP A 138 -16.58 -9.35 0.25
N THR A 139 -15.93 -9.93 -0.75
CA THR A 139 -16.04 -11.37 -1.04
C THR A 139 -15.23 -12.25 -0.10
N THR A 140 -14.28 -11.70 0.66
CA THR A 140 -13.34 -12.49 1.45
C THR A 140 -13.42 -12.25 2.93
N LEU A 141 -13.74 -11.04 3.38
CA LEU A 141 -13.91 -10.71 4.79
C LEU A 141 -15.28 -11.22 5.25
N LYS A 142 -15.29 -12.12 6.23
CA LYS A 142 -16.51 -12.73 6.76
C LYS A 142 -16.92 -12.06 8.07
N ASP A 143 -18.18 -12.28 8.46
CA ASP A 143 -18.70 -11.84 9.75
C ASP A 143 -17.79 -12.28 10.92
N GLY A 144 -17.45 -11.31 11.78
CA GLY A 144 -16.59 -11.53 12.94
C GLY A 144 -15.10 -11.55 12.64
N GLU A 145 -14.67 -11.44 11.37
CA GLU A 145 -13.27 -11.24 11.01
C GLU A 145 -12.91 -9.74 11.03
N THR A 146 -11.61 -9.46 11.16
CA THR A 146 -11.08 -8.08 11.09
C THR A 146 -10.14 -7.93 9.90
N GLY A 147 -10.39 -6.94 9.06
CA GLY A 147 -9.51 -6.57 7.95
C GLY A 147 -8.47 -5.52 8.37
N ILE A 148 -7.19 -5.75 8.09
CA ILE A 148 -6.15 -4.71 8.11
C ILE A 148 -5.80 -4.39 6.66
N LEU A 149 -6.08 -3.17 6.21
CA LEU A 149 -5.81 -2.72 4.86
C LEU A 149 -4.64 -1.73 4.83
N PHE A 150 -3.55 -2.11 4.16
CA PHE A 150 -2.45 -1.22 3.83
C PHE A 150 -2.67 -0.64 2.44
N LEU A 151 -2.97 0.66 2.38
CA LEU A 151 -3.41 1.34 1.17
C LEU A 151 -2.57 2.58 0.88
N GLY A 152 -2.21 2.82 -0.39
CA GLY A 152 -1.57 4.05 -0.81
C GLY A 152 -2.50 5.27 -0.69
N MET A 153 -1.94 6.45 -0.39
CA MET A 153 -2.71 7.68 -0.08
C MET A 153 -3.64 8.19 -1.19
N LEU A 154 -3.45 7.76 -2.44
CA LEU A 154 -4.26 8.22 -3.58
C LEU A 154 -5.49 7.35 -3.83
N HIS A 155 -5.55 6.18 -3.20
CA HIS A 155 -6.66 5.25 -3.32
C HIS A 155 -7.89 5.75 -2.55
N LYS A 156 -9.06 5.37 -3.06
CA LYS A 156 -10.39 5.66 -2.49
C LYS A 156 -11.20 4.38 -2.36
N ALA A 157 -10.55 3.27 -2.02
CA ALA A 157 -11.19 1.98 -1.83
C ALA A 157 -12.24 2.02 -0.69
N ASP A 158 -12.05 2.88 0.31
CA ASP A 158 -12.99 3.15 1.39
C ASP A 158 -14.36 3.67 0.89
N GLU A 159 -14.38 4.50 -0.15
CA GLU A 159 -15.62 5.00 -0.78
C GLU A 159 -16.40 3.89 -1.51
N LYS A 160 -15.79 2.71 -1.70
CA LYS A 160 -16.35 1.58 -2.44
C LYS A 160 -16.66 0.38 -1.55
N LEU A 161 -16.30 0.43 -0.27
CA LEU A 161 -16.56 -0.66 0.65
C LEU A 161 -18.06 -0.81 0.93
N PRO A 162 -18.53 -2.05 1.19
CA PRO A 162 -19.89 -2.31 1.67
C PRO A 162 -20.20 -1.51 2.95
N SER A 163 -21.46 -1.07 3.10
CA SER A 163 -21.89 -0.21 4.20
C SER A 163 -21.90 -0.90 5.58
N ASP A 164 -21.87 -2.22 5.60
CA ASP A 164 -21.76 -3.08 6.78
C ASP A 164 -20.33 -3.23 7.30
N VAL A 165 -19.33 -2.75 6.55
CA VAL A 165 -17.94 -2.68 7.00
C VAL A 165 -17.69 -1.42 7.82
N VAL A 166 -17.33 -1.59 9.09
CA VAL A 166 -16.91 -0.48 9.95
C VAL A 166 -15.43 -0.17 9.72
N ILE A 167 -15.14 1.06 9.31
CA ILE A 167 -13.77 1.52 9.00
C ILE A 167 -13.20 2.30 10.18
N ASP A 168 -11.99 1.93 10.61
CA ASP A 168 -11.21 2.67 11.61
C ASP A 168 -9.83 3.02 11.04
N TYR A 169 -9.51 4.32 11.04
CA TYR A 169 -8.29 4.84 10.45
C TYR A 169 -7.15 4.96 11.47
N LEU A 170 -6.21 4.01 11.43
CA LEU A 170 -5.03 4.01 12.31
C LEU A 170 -4.12 5.24 12.16
N ILE A 171 -3.98 5.79 10.94
CA ILE A 171 -2.98 6.85 10.64
C ILE A 171 -3.44 8.23 11.14
N TYR A 172 -4.75 8.52 11.19
CA TYR A 172 -5.25 9.82 11.70
C TYR A 172 -5.15 9.97 13.22
N HIS A 173 -4.81 8.88 13.93
CA HIS A 173 -4.55 8.89 15.36
C HIS A 173 -3.05 8.88 15.71
N LEU A 174 -2.17 9.04 14.73
CA LEU A 174 -0.73 9.26 14.92
C LEU A 174 -0.46 10.77 15.04
N PRO A 175 0.50 11.20 15.87
CA PRO A 175 0.81 12.63 16.08
C PRO A 175 1.53 13.22 14.86
N PHE A 176 0.83 13.40 13.73
CA PHE A 176 1.41 13.88 12.48
C PHE A 176 0.47 14.80 11.68
N LYS A 177 -0.27 15.68 12.38
CA LYS A 177 -1.08 16.71 11.72
C LYS A 177 -0.24 17.70 10.89
N ASP A 178 1.08 17.73 11.06
CA ASP A 178 1.96 18.72 10.43
C ASP A 178 2.78 18.19 9.23
N ALA A 179 2.72 16.89 8.91
CA ALA A 179 3.50 16.30 7.80
C ALA A 179 2.68 16.08 6.52
N VAL A 180 1.36 16.08 6.62
CA VAL A 180 0.44 16.05 5.48
C VAL A 180 -0.15 17.44 5.39
N GLY A 181 0.31 18.20 4.39
CA GLY A 181 0.19 19.65 4.30
C GLY A 181 -1.15 20.23 4.76
N GLU A 182 -1.05 21.34 5.49
CA GLU A 182 -2.14 22.27 5.75
C GLU A 182 -3.03 22.40 4.50
N LYS A 183 -4.26 21.90 4.59
CA LYS A 183 -5.33 22.46 3.77
C LYS A 183 -5.45 23.93 4.17
N LYS A 184 -4.93 24.82 3.33
CA LYS A 184 -5.34 26.23 3.36
C LYS A 184 -6.84 26.27 3.13
N ASN A 185 -7.57 26.63 4.18
CA ASN A 185 -8.93 27.16 4.04
C ASN A 185 -8.85 28.44 3.20
N ILE A 186 -9.45 28.42 2.02
CA ILE A 186 -10.21 29.54 1.44
C ILE A 186 -11.44 28.92 0.78
#